data_AF-A0A4R9BZ38-F1
#
_entry.id   AF-A0A4R9BZ38-F1
#
_cell.length_a   1.000
_cell.length_b   1.000
_cell.length_c   1.000
_cell.angle_alpha   90.00
_cell.angle_beta   90.00
_cell.angle_gamma   90.00
#
_symmetry.space_group_name_H-M   'P 1'
#
loop_
_entity.id
_entity.type
_entity.pdbx_description
1 polymer ?
#
loop_
_entity_poly.entity_id
_entity_poly.type
_entity_poly.pdbx_seq_one_letter_code
_entity_poly.pdbx_strand_id
1 'polypeptide(L)'
;MTAMVQVMDAGRGGRPAPGFRRQRVSSGEVAAALGKELNTVGQTRDRIIRKGIVHAPQYGALEFSVPGFAEYVRRRAAAADL
;
A
#
# COMPACT_ATOMS: atom_id res chain seq x y z
N MET A 1 -9.27 17.06 -17.61
CA MET A 1 -9.74 15.76 -17.09
C MET A 1 -8.63 15.14 -16.24
N THR A 2 -8.29 15.79 -15.11
CA THR A 2 -7.28 15.32 -14.13
C THR A 2 -7.62 15.97 -12.79
N ALA A 3 -8.60 15.44 -12.07
CA ALA A 3 -8.87 15.79 -10.67
C ALA A 3 -9.95 14.85 -10.12
N MET A 4 -9.56 13.62 -9.75
CA MET A 4 -10.35 12.84 -8.82
C MET A 4 -9.39 12.11 -7.88
N VAL A 5 -9.73 12.18 -6.59
CA VAL A 5 -9.04 11.59 -5.44
C VAL A 5 -7.94 12.49 -4.84
N GLN A 6 -8.32 13.74 -4.53
CA GLN A 6 -7.86 14.37 -3.30
C GLN A 6 -8.72 13.78 -2.18
N VAL A 7 -8.26 12.68 -1.57
CA VAL A 7 -8.83 12.22 -0.31
C VAL A 7 -8.56 13.30 0.71
N MET A 8 -9.66 13.91 1.12
CA MET A 8 -9.82 14.86 2.20
C MET A 8 -8.96 14.50 3.42
N ASP A 9 -7.90 15.28 3.66
CA ASP A 9 -7.38 15.51 5.00
C ASP A 9 -7.09 17.00 5.15
N ALA A 10 -8.05 17.71 5.75
CA ALA A 10 -7.83 18.92 6.55
C ALA A 10 -9.18 19.46 7.07
N GLY A 11 -9.36 19.44 8.40
CA GLY A 11 -10.13 20.47 9.08
C GLY A 11 -11.55 20.15 9.57
N ARG A 12 -11.73 19.10 10.38
CA ARG A 12 -12.70 19.16 11.50
C ARG A 12 -12.25 18.21 12.61
N GLY A 13 -12.05 18.72 13.83
CA GLY A 13 -11.39 18.06 14.95
C GLY A 13 -12.08 16.79 15.48
N GLY A 14 -11.95 15.69 14.75
CA GLY A 14 -12.15 14.34 15.25
C GLY A 14 -10.80 13.73 15.60
N ARG A 15 -10.71 13.03 16.74
CA ARG A 15 -9.53 12.21 17.07
C ARG A 15 -9.22 11.30 15.86
N PRO A 16 -7.96 11.20 15.39
CA PRO A 16 -7.62 10.23 14.36
C PRO A 16 -8.04 8.85 14.85
N ALA A 17 -8.85 8.15 14.05
CA ALA A 17 -9.30 6.80 14.39
C ALA A 17 -8.07 5.92 14.70
N PRO A 18 -8.08 5.12 15.79
CA PRO A 18 -6.97 4.24 16.08
C PRO A 18 -6.87 3.16 14.99
N GLY A 19 -5.84 3.26 14.13
CA GLY A 19 -5.51 2.19 13.19
C GLY A 19 -5.18 2.62 11.76
N PHE A 20 -4.11 3.40 11.55
CA PHE A 20 -3.41 3.52 10.26
C PHE A 20 -1.90 3.72 10.48
N ARG A 21 -1.31 2.94 11.39
CA ARG A 21 0.11 3.08 11.72
C ARG A 21 0.94 2.36 10.64
N ARG A 22 1.48 3.15 9.70
CA ARG A 22 2.29 2.79 8.50
C ARG A 22 1.49 2.22 7.33
N GLN A 23 1.05 3.12 6.45
CA GLN A 23 0.43 2.76 5.17
C GLN A 23 1.44 2.58 4.03
N ARG A 24 2.69 3.00 4.26
CA ARG A 24 3.74 3.07 3.24
C ARG A 24 4.94 2.21 3.59
N VAL A 25 5.45 1.51 2.59
CA VAL A 25 6.64 0.65 2.68
C VAL A 25 7.57 0.93 1.50
N SER A 26 8.88 0.81 1.67
CA SER A 26 9.80 0.90 0.54
C SER A 26 9.85 -0.39 -0.26
N SER A 27 10.13 -0.30 -1.56
CA SER A 27 10.35 -1.47 -2.42
C SER A 27 11.54 -2.31 -1.93
N GLY A 28 12.53 -1.67 -1.29
CA GLY A 28 13.69 -2.33 -0.66
C GLY A 28 13.29 -3.16 0.56
N GLU A 29 12.46 -2.63 1.46
CA GLU A 29 11.92 -3.39 2.60
C GLU A 29 11.06 -4.57 2.13
N VAL A 30 10.27 -4.41 1.07
CA VAL A 30 9.51 -5.52 0.48
C VAL A 30 10.44 -6.60 -0.08
N ALA A 31 11.51 -6.20 -0.78
CA ALA A 31 12.50 -7.11 -1.32
C ALA A 31 13.23 -7.88 -0.21
N ALA A 32 13.66 -7.19 0.85
CA ALA A 32 14.27 -7.80 2.02
C ALA A 32 13.32 -8.78 2.73
N ALA A 33 12.05 -8.40 2.93
CA ALA A 33 11.04 -9.28 3.55
C ALA A 33 10.74 -10.53 2.72
N LEU A 34 10.89 -10.46 1.40
CA LEU A 34 10.71 -11.59 0.49
C LEU A 34 11.98 -12.41 0.25
N GLY A 35 13.13 -11.98 0.75
CA GLY A 35 14.43 -12.59 0.43
C GLY A 35 14.76 -12.54 -1.07
N LYS A 36 14.36 -11.47 -1.76
CA LYS A 36 14.54 -11.30 -3.21
C LYS A 36 15.34 -10.05 -3.54
N GLU A 37 15.97 -10.07 -4.70
CA GLU A 37 16.63 -8.88 -5.26
C GLU A 37 15.61 -7.78 -5.60
N LEU A 38 16.00 -6.53 -5.37
CA LEU A 38 15.14 -5.37 -5.60
C LEU A 38 14.67 -5.29 -7.07
N ASN A 39 15.53 -5.64 -8.02
CA ASN A 39 15.21 -5.64 -9.44
C ASN A 39 14.11 -6.67 -9.78
N THR A 40 14.14 -7.84 -9.13
CA THR A 40 13.11 -8.88 -9.29
C THR A 40 11.75 -8.41 -8.79
N VAL A 41 11.72 -7.75 -7.62
CA VAL A 41 10.49 -7.15 -7.07
C VAL A 41 9.99 -6.00 -7.94
N GLY A 42 10.88 -5.26 -8.61
CA GLY A 42 10.53 -4.16 -9.52
C GLY A 42 9.53 -4.55 -10.62
N GLN A 43 9.74 -5.68 -11.31
CA GLN A 43 8.79 -6.13 -12.35
C GLN A 43 7.41 -6.48 -11.77
N THR A 44 7.38 -7.16 -10.62
CA THR A 44 6.13 -7.51 -9.93
C THR A 44 5.42 -6.24 -9.46
N ARG A 45 6.16 -5.28 -8.90
CA ARG A 45 5.68 -3.97 -8.48
C ARG A 45 4.97 -3.25 -9.62
N ASP A 46 5.60 -3.15 -10.78
CA ASP A 46 5.03 -2.44 -11.93
C ASP A 46 3.74 -3.09 -12.43
N ARG A 47 3.67 -4.44 -12.43
CA ARG A 47 2.45 -5.17 -12.78
C ARG A 47 1.31 -4.89 -11.79
N ILE A 48 1.61 -4.83 -10.49
CA ILE A 48 0.62 -4.56 -9.44
C ILE A 48 0.13 -3.11 -9.49
N ILE A 49 1.02 -2.16 -9.79
CA ILE A 49 0.65 -0.74 -10.01
C ILE A 49 -0.29 -0.60 -11.20
N ARG A 50 0.02 -1.25 -12.34
CA ARG A 50 -0.86 -1.24 -13.53
C ARG A 50 -2.25 -1.82 -13.26
N LYS A 51 -2.36 -2.75 -12.30
CA LYS A 51 -3.64 -3.33 -11.84
C LYS A 51 -4.38 -2.44 -10.82
N GLY A 52 -3.78 -1.33 -10.39
CA GLY A 52 -4.39 -0.39 -9.45
C GLY A 52 -4.41 -0.86 -7.99
N ILE A 53 -3.71 -1.94 -7.63
CA ILE A 53 -3.75 -2.48 -6.26
C ILE A 53 -2.92 -1.62 -5.30
N VAL A 54 -1.75 -1.16 -5.77
CA VAL A 54 -0.87 -0.24 -5.05
C VAL A 54 -0.50 0.92 -5.98
N HIS A 55 -0.07 2.04 -5.40
CA HIS A 55 0.49 3.17 -6.12
C HIS A 55 1.84 3.57 -5.51
N ALA A 56 2.61 4.39 -6.25
CA ALA A 56 3.93 4.86 -5.85
C ALA A 56 3.87 6.37 -5.55
N PRO A 57 3.65 6.78 -4.30
CA PRO A 57 3.36 8.18 -4.01
C PRO A 57 4.65 9.00 -3.84
N GLN A 58 5.80 8.33 -3.73
CA GLN A 58 7.16 8.86 -3.71
C GLN A 58 8.09 7.83 -4.38
N TYR A 59 9.27 8.25 -4.83
CA TYR A 59 10.24 7.33 -5.44
C TYR A 59 10.59 6.18 -4.49
N GLY A 60 10.45 4.94 -4.97
CA GLY A 60 10.76 3.73 -4.20
C GLY A 60 9.73 3.37 -3.12
N ALA A 61 8.71 4.19 -2.87
CA ALA A 61 7.66 3.91 -1.90
C ALA A 61 6.44 3.24 -2.52
N LEU A 62 5.76 2.42 -1.73
CA LEU A 62 4.54 1.70 -2.10
C LEU A 62 3.47 1.90 -1.04
N GLU A 63 2.24 2.09 -1.50
CA GLU A 63 1.05 2.25 -0.67
C GLU A 63 -0.15 1.61 -1.37
N PHE A 64 -1.03 0.94 -0.61
CA PHE A 64 -2.26 0.40 -1.18
C PHE A 64 -3.17 1.52 -1.68
N SER A 65 -3.75 1.34 -2.86
CA SER A 65 -4.67 2.34 -3.45
C SER A 65 -5.98 2.44 -2.67
N VAL A 66 -6.38 1.36 -2.01
CA VAL A 66 -7.60 1.32 -1.19
C VAL A 66 -7.21 1.49 0.29
N PRO A 67 -7.71 2.53 0.99
CA PRO A 67 -7.50 2.68 2.42
C PRO A 67 -7.97 1.45 3.20
N GLY A 68 -7.16 0.98 4.17
CA GLY A 68 -7.48 -0.18 5.01
C GLY A 68 -7.34 -1.54 4.32
N PHE A 69 -6.92 -1.59 3.05
CA PHE A 69 -6.79 -2.85 2.31
C PHE A 69 -5.72 -3.77 2.89
N ALA A 70 -4.66 -3.21 3.49
CA ALA A 70 -3.66 -4.00 4.20
C ALA A 70 -4.27 -4.83 5.35
N GLU A 71 -5.18 -4.23 6.13
CA GLU A 71 -5.92 -4.91 7.20
C GLU A 71 -6.80 -6.03 6.64
N TYR A 72 -7.51 -5.72 5.55
CA TYR A 72 -8.36 -6.67 4.85
C TYR A 72 -7.58 -7.91 4.39
N VAL A 73 -6.43 -7.69 3.72
CA VAL A 73 -5.57 -8.78 3.24
C VAL A 73 -5.03 -9.61 4.40
N ARG A 74 -4.55 -8.97 5.49
CA ARG A 74 -4.07 -9.70 6.68
C ARG A 74 -5.15 -10.58 7.30
N ARG A 75 -6.36 -10.05 7.45
CA ARG A 75 -7.50 -10.82 7.98
C ARG A 75 -7.87 -11.98 7.07
N ARG A 76 -7.85 -11.78 5.74
CA ARG A 76 -8.15 -12.82 4.76
C ARG A 76 -7.07 -13.88 4.67
N ALA A 77 -5.80 -13.51 4.73
CA ALA A 77 -4.68 -14.44 4.71
C ALA A 77 -4.68 -15.32 5.97
N ALA A 78 -4.93 -14.73 7.15
CA ALA A 78 -5.07 -15.51 8.39
C ALA A 78 -6.29 -16.44 8.39
N ALA A 79 -7.34 -16.11 7.63
CA ALA A 79 -8.50 -16.97 7.45
C ALA A 79 -8.33 -18.01 6.32
N ALA A 80 -7.24 -17.91 5.54
CA ALA A 80 -6.98 -18.73 4.36
C ALA A 80 -5.87 -19.77 4.60
N ASP A 81 -5.70 -20.23 5.84
CA ASP A 81 -5.06 -21.53 6.13
C ASP A 81 -5.94 -22.67 5.57
N LEU A 82 -5.99 -22.76 4.22
CA LEU A 82 -6.56 -23.83 3.40
C LEU A 82 -5.47 -24.41 2.49
#